data_AF-A0A1G1CBZ1-F1
#
_entry.id   AF-A0A1G1CBZ1-F1
#
_cell.length_a   1.000
_cell.length_b   1.000
_cell.length_c   1.000
_cell.angle_alpha   90.00
_cell.angle_beta   90.00
_cell.angle_gamma   90.00
#
_symmetry.space_group_name_H-M   'P 1'
#
loop_
_entity.id
_entity.type
_entity.pdbx_description
1 polymer ?
#
loop_
_entity_poly.entity_id
_entity_poly.type
_entity_poly.pdbx_seq_one_letter_code
_entity_poly.pdbx_strand_id
1 'polypeptide(L)' 'MNMIETIRTFVLHSPFCPFGICLSDGASIPVRHPEMIALDPNGRSAIVYRDDGSFQILNPQQITRVEVTVNA' A
#
# COMPACT_ATOMS: atom_id res chain seq x y z
N MET A 1 -3.99 -5.38 -15.02
CA MET A 1 -4.07 -4.43 -13.89
C MET A 1 -2.66 -4.19 -13.39
N ASN A 2 -2.21 -2.94 -13.33
CA ASN A 2 -0.92 -2.63 -12.75
C ASN A 2 -1.00 -2.70 -11.21
N MET A 3 0.14 -2.73 -10.52
CA MET A 3 0.15 -2.87 -9.05
C MET A 3 -0.49 -1.68 -8.34
N ILE A 4 -0.34 -0.46 -8.85
CA ILE A 4 -0.94 0.73 -8.24
C ILE A 4 -2.47 0.72 -8.38
N GLU A 5 -3.00 0.25 -9.51
CA GLU A 5 -4.45 0.04 -9.68
C GLU A 5 -4.96 -0.99 -8.68
N THR A 6 -4.21 -2.06 -8.44
CA THR A 6 -4.53 -3.05 -7.41
C THR A 6 -4.59 -2.39 -6.04
N ILE A 7 -3.55 -1.65 -5.63
CA ILE A 7 -3.55 -0.96 -4.34
C ILE A 7 -4.70 0.05 -4.25
N ARG A 8 -5.03 0.74 -5.36
CA ARG A 8 -6.14 1.69 -5.41
C ARG A 8 -7.49 1.03 -5.08
N THR A 9 -7.73 -0.22 -5.49
CA THR A 9 -8.98 -0.91 -5.13
C THR A 9 -9.10 -1.17 -3.62
N PHE A 10 -7.98 -1.48 -2.95
CA PHE A 10 -7.94 -1.64 -1.49
C PHE A 10 -8.12 -0.31 -0.77
N VAL A 11 -7.47 0.76 -1.24
CA VAL A 11 -7.59 2.11 -0.64
C VAL A 11 -9.03 2.64 -0.73
N LEU A 12 -9.72 2.39 -1.84
CA LEU A 12 -11.08 2.85 -2.07
C LEU A 12 -12.16 1.89 -1.54
N HIS A 13 -11.78 0.76 -0.96
CA HIS A 13 -12.74 -0.20 -0.40
C HIS A 13 -13.49 0.42 0.78
N SER A 14 -14.82 0.22 0.85
CA SER A 14 -15.66 0.74 1.93
C SER A 14 -16.52 -0.39 2.53
N PRO A 15 -16.40 -0.69 3.84
CA PRO A 15 -15.51 -0.03 4.80
C PRO A 15 -14.03 -0.31 4.48
N PHE A 16 -13.13 0.61 4.83
CA PHE A 16 -11.70 0.39 4.59
C PHE A 16 -11.21 -0.86 5.34
N CYS A 17 -10.48 -1.72 4.63
CA CYS A 17 -9.89 -2.93 5.19
C CYS A 17 -8.36 -2.77 5.22
N PRO A 18 -7.71 -2.78 6.40
CA PRO A 18 -6.26 -2.71 6.50
C PRO A 18 -5.56 -3.82 5.70
N PHE A 19 -4.44 -3.46 5.08
CA PHE A 19 -3.64 -4.39 4.25
C PHE A 19 -2.14 -4.11 4.40
N GLY A 20 -1.32 -5.08 4.01
CA GLY A 20 0.14 -4.97 3.92
C GLY A 20 0.60 -4.91 2.47
N ILE A 21 1.55 -4.02 2.18
CA ILE A 21 2.27 -3.96 0.91
C ILE A 21 3.58 -4.72 1.07
N CYS A 22 3.74 -5.84 0.37
CA CYS A 22 4.96 -6.63 0.43
C CYS A 22 5.91 -6.21 -0.68
N LEU A 23 7.18 -6.05 -0.31
CA LEU A 23 8.25 -5.62 -1.21
C LEU A 23 9.16 -6.80 -1.61
N SER A 24 10.01 -6.57 -2.60
CA SER A 24 10.96 -7.57 -3.13
C SER A 24 12.13 -7.88 -2.19
N ASP A 25 12.40 -7.00 -1.22
CA ASP A 25 13.38 -7.23 -0.14
C ASP A 25 12.80 -8.04 1.03
N GLY A 26 11.53 -8.47 0.93
CA GLY A 26 10.83 -9.21 1.97
C GLY A 26 10.16 -8.34 3.04
N ALA A 27 10.30 -7.01 2.98
CA ALA A 27 9.60 -6.11 3.89
C ALA A 27 8.08 -6.11 3.62
N SER A 28 7.30 -5.88 4.69
CA SER A 28 5.86 -5.65 4.61
C SER A 28 5.54 -4.31 5.27
N ILE A 29 4.90 -3.41 4.52
CA ILE A 29 4.53 -2.09 5.01
C ILE A 29 3.02 -2.09 5.29
N PRO A 30 2.59 -1.94 6.56
CA PRO A 30 1.17 -1.91 6.89
C PRO A 30 0.52 -0.58 6.51
N VAL A 31 -0.64 -0.66 5.85
CA VAL A 31 -1.53 0.47 5.58
C VAL A 31 -2.78 0.29 6.43
N ARG A 32 -2.84 1.00 7.57
CA ARG A 32 -3.91 0.86 8.58
C ARG A 32 -5.08 1.83 8.37
N HIS A 33 -4.88 2.87 7.58
CA HIS A 33 -5.88 3.88 7.25
C HIS A 33 -5.66 4.34 5.78
N PRO A 34 -6.71 4.71 5.01
CA PRO A 34 -6.54 5.15 3.63
C PRO A 34 -5.66 6.40 3.51
N GLU A 35 -5.61 7.26 4.53
CA GLU A 35 -4.74 8.46 4.55
C GLU A 35 -3.25 8.15 4.74
N MET A 36 -2.90 6.90 5.11
CA MET A 36 -1.49 6.51 5.22
C MET A 36 -0.82 6.31 3.86
N ILE A 37 -1.57 6.40 2.75
CA ILE A 37 -1.02 6.17 1.42
C ILE A 37 -1.52 7.20 0.40
N ALA A 38 -0.57 7.75 -0.36
CA ALA A 38 -0.86 8.56 -1.55
C ALA A 38 -0.39 7.79 -2.79
N LEU A 39 -1.27 7.68 -3.79
CA LEU A 39 -0.99 7.01 -5.05
C LEU A 39 -0.77 8.04 -6.16
N ASP A 40 0.33 7.92 -6.91
CA ASP A 40 0.50 8.71 -8.13
C ASP A 40 -0.67 8.41 -9.10
N PRO A 41 -1.36 9.43 -9.64
CA PRO A 41 -2.48 9.22 -10.55
C PRO A 41 -2.14 8.38 -11.77
N ASN A 42 -0.88 8.44 -12.24
CA ASN A 42 -0.36 7.72 -13.40
C ASN A 42 0.28 6.38 -13.04
N GLY A 43 0.22 5.95 -11.78
CA GLY A 43 0.73 4.67 -11.32
C GLY A 43 2.25 4.57 -11.25
N ARG A 44 2.98 5.70 -11.20
CA ARG A 44 4.45 5.72 -11.17
C ARG A 44 5.06 5.45 -9.80
N SER A 45 4.31 5.75 -8.74
CA SER A 45 4.77 5.60 -7.36
C SER A 45 3.61 5.53 -6.37
N ALA A 46 3.93 5.09 -5.16
CA ALA A 46 3.11 5.29 -3.97
C ALA A 46 3.96 5.91 -2.87
N ILE A 47 3.37 6.75 -2.03
CA ILE A 47 3.98 7.28 -0.81
C ILE A 47 3.24 6.64 0.36
N VAL A 48 3.95 5.96 1.26
CA VAL A 48 3.37 5.38 2.47
C VAL A 48 3.93 6.08 3.70
N TYR A 49 3.03 6.65 4.51
CA TYR A 49 3.33 7.30 5.78
C TYR A 49 3.34 6.27 6.91
N ARG A 50 4.26 6.42 7.86
CA ARG A 50 4.38 5.58 9.05
C ARG A 50 3.91 6.33 10.29
N ASP A 51 3.62 5.58 11.35
CA ASP A 51 3.19 6.11 12.65
C ASP A 51 4.25 7.03 13.30
N ASP A 52 5.53 6.85 12.97
CA ASP A 52 6.64 7.66 13.47
C ASP A 52 6.84 8.99 12.71
N GLY A 53 5.95 9.32 11.78
CA GLY A 53 6.01 10.52 10.95
C GLY A 53 6.98 10.41 9.76
N SER A 54 7.70 9.30 9.62
CA SER A 54 8.50 9.03 8.42
C SER A 54 7.61 8.59 7.26
N PHE A 55 8.16 8.60 6.05
CA PHE A 55 7.49 8.06 4.87
C PHE A 55 8.46 7.28 3.99
N GLN A 56 7.91 6.50 3.07
CA GLN A 56 8.66 5.83 2.02
C GLN A 56 7.97 6.03 0.67
N ILE A 57 8.77 6.34 -0.36
CA ILE A 57 8.33 6.36 -1.75
C ILE A 57 8.62 4.98 -2.34
N LEU A 58 7.58 4.30 -2.83
CA LEU A 58 7.65 2.97 -3.41
C LEU A 58 7.62 3.06 -4.93
N ASN A 59 8.57 2.38 -5.58
CA ASN A 59 8.46 2.07 -7.00
C ASN A 59 7.53 0.84 -7.15
N PRO A 60 6.49 0.89 -7.99
CA PRO A 60 5.57 -0.24 -8.21
C PRO A 60 6.28 -1.55 -8.58
N GLN A 61 7.44 -1.50 -9.22
CA GLN A 61 8.23 -2.68 -9.59
C GLN A 61 8.86 -3.40 -8.39
N GLN A 62 8.95 -2.74 -7.23
CA GLN A 62 9.45 -3.35 -5.99
C GLN A 62 8.34 -4.04 -5.21
N ILE A 63 7.07 -3.82 -5.55
CA ILE A 63 5.93 -4.38 -4.84
C ILE A 63 5.63 -5.76 -5.44
N THR A 64 5.63 -6.79 -4.59
CA THR A 64 5.46 -8.18 -5.01
C THR A 64 4.04 -8.68 -4.79
N ARG A 65 3.37 -8.23 -3.72
CA ARG A 65 1.98 -8.60 -3.40
C ARG A 65 1.34 -7.61 -2.42
N VAL A 66 0.02 -7.70 -2.32
CA VAL A 66 -0.81 -7.06 -1.29
C VAL A 66 -1.45 -8.17 -0.46
N GLU A 67 -1.39 -8.07 0.87
CA GLU A 67 -1.94 -9.08 1.78
C GLU A 67 -2.94 -8.46 2.75
N VAL A 68 -4.09 -9.10 2.92
CA VAL A 68 -5.06 -8.74 3.97
C VAL A 68 -4.79 -9.65 5.16
N THR A 69 -4.50 -9.07 6.32
CA THR A 69 -4.44 -9.86 7.56
C THR A 69 -5.84 -9.90 8.16
N VAL A 70 -6.53 -11.02 7.98
CA VAL A 70 -7.77 -11.29 8.73
C VAL A 70 -7.32 -11.69 10.13
N ASN A 71 -7.45 -10.79 11.10
CA ASN A 71 -7.40 -11.21 12.50
C ASN A 71 -8.65 -12.06 12.74
N ALA A 72 -8.44 -13.37 12.94
CA ALA A 72 -9.45 -14.30 13.45
C ALA A 72 -9.68 -14.07 14.94
#